data_AF-A0AAJ0D960-F1
#
_entry.id   AF-A0AAJ0D960-F1
#
_cell.length_a   1.000
_cell.length_b   1.000
_cell.length_c   1.000
_cell.angle_alpha   90.00
_cell.angle_beta   90.00
_cell.angle_gamma   90.00
#
_symmetry.space_group_name_H-M   'P 1'
#
loop_
_entity.id
_entity.type
_entity.pdbx_description
1 polymer ?
#
loop_
_entity_poly.entity_id
_entity_poly.type
_entity_poly.pdbx_seq_one_letter_code
_entity_poly.pdbx_strand_id
1 'polypeptide(L)'
;MPHKTGYDGDSDVLGLFTESTEFDNTANDNDEVWSLLETASAENRLDTVQEIIQLKKLRPLGFFTASAIVAIDNDNADIVTTLLAAGLPVNEALVRTALNSPKTYQYLQLFVATGWDVNSRLTSHTPSVLALAAEAGDVELVKWLLQELRADVNVECDQLHTPLSVALQVTTIQTSLPYLPIVPDSPKKHDQP
;
A
#
# COMPACT_ATOMS: atom_id res chain seq x y z
N MET A 1 36.81 34.14 17.12
CA MET A 1 37.74 33.17 16.51
C MET A 1 36.93 31.92 16.18
N PRO A 2 36.98 31.43 14.93
CA PRO A 2 36.03 30.45 14.41
C PRO A 2 36.55 29.03 14.56
N HIS A 3 35.68 28.07 14.86
CA HIS A 3 35.82 26.69 14.40
C HIS A 3 34.45 26.20 13.92
N LYS A 4 34.39 25.99 12.60
CA LYS A 4 33.37 25.24 11.88
C LYS A 4 33.47 23.76 12.28
N THR A 5 32.34 23.11 12.47
CA THR A 5 31.96 21.86 11.77
C THR A 5 30.43 21.83 11.71
N GLY A 6 29.87 21.56 10.54
CA GLY A 6 28.41 21.49 10.35
C GLY A 6 27.85 20.31 11.16
N TYR A 7 26.85 20.58 11.98
CA TYR A 7 26.04 19.54 12.59
C TYR A 7 25.11 19.02 11.50
N ASP A 8 25.42 17.84 10.98
CA ASP A 8 24.46 17.07 10.20
C ASP A 8 23.57 16.38 11.23
N GLY A 9 22.44 17.00 11.58
CA GLY A 9 21.65 16.66 12.77
C GLY A 9 21.24 15.19 12.86
N ASP A 10 21.20 14.49 11.72
CA ASP A 10 20.95 13.05 11.66
C ASP A 10 22.06 12.21 12.29
N SER A 11 23.33 12.55 12.02
CA SER A 11 24.49 11.76 12.48
C SER A 11 24.65 11.85 14.00
N ASP A 12 24.33 12.99 14.59
CA ASP A 12 24.39 13.20 16.04
C ASP A 12 23.27 12.41 16.74
N VAL A 13 22.07 12.40 16.15
CA VAL A 13 20.91 11.66 16.67
C VAL A 13 21.14 10.15 16.57
N LEU A 14 21.67 9.64 15.45
CA LEU A 14 22.04 8.23 15.31
C LEU A 14 23.17 7.82 16.27
N GLY A 15 24.12 8.71 16.56
CA GLY A 15 25.16 8.53 17.57
C GLY A 15 24.57 8.25 18.97
N LEU A 16 23.56 9.02 19.38
CA LEU A 16 22.89 8.85 20.68
C LEU A 16 22.21 7.47 20.83
N PHE A 17 21.66 6.93 19.75
CA PHE A 17 20.99 5.61 19.75
C PHE A 17 21.97 4.43 19.71
N THR A 18 23.20 4.63 19.23
CA THR A 18 24.21 3.56 19.17
C THR A 18 25.04 3.44 20.45
N GLU A 19 25.25 4.54 21.18
CA GLU A 19 26.03 4.55 22.43
C GLU A 19 25.21 4.13 23.67
N SER A 20 23.87 4.24 23.62
CA SER A 20 23.02 3.84 24.74
C SER A 20 22.87 2.31 24.79
N THR A 21 23.61 1.69 25.73
CA THR A 21 23.47 0.25 26.05
C THR A 21 22.07 -0.16 26.56
N GLU A 22 21.22 0.83 26.87
CA GLU A 22 19.84 0.69 27.34
C GLU A 22 18.77 1.01 26.29
N PHE A 23 19.11 1.16 25.00
CA PHE A 23 18.07 1.43 23.98
C PHE A 23 17.09 0.26 23.85
N ASP A 24 16.01 0.33 24.60
CA ASP A 24 14.91 -0.62 24.61
C ASP A 24 13.97 -0.33 23.44
N ASN A 25 14.24 -0.98 22.31
CA ASN A 25 13.46 -0.86 21.08
C ASN A 25 12.06 -1.50 21.18
N THR A 26 11.65 -1.96 22.37
CA THR A 26 10.34 -2.56 22.66
C THR A 26 9.38 -1.61 23.39
N ALA A 27 9.83 -0.39 23.75
CA ALA A 27 9.00 0.68 24.31
C ALA A 27 8.23 1.45 23.22
N ASN A 28 7.06 1.98 23.55
CA ASN A 28 6.19 2.75 22.65
C ASN A 28 6.71 4.17 22.38
N ASP A 29 7.90 4.51 22.89
CA ASP A 29 8.39 5.88 23.04
C ASP A 29 9.50 6.24 22.02
N ASN A 30 9.69 5.44 20.95
CA ASN A 30 10.72 5.69 19.93
C ASN A 30 10.27 6.65 18.82
N ASP A 31 9.40 7.61 19.15
CA ASP A 31 8.85 8.64 18.24
C ASP A 31 9.94 9.36 17.45
N GLU A 32 11.12 9.57 18.04
CA GLU A 32 12.24 10.26 17.40
C GLU A 32 12.87 9.45 16.26
N VAL A 33 13.08 8.13 16.41
CA VAL A 33 13.67 7.30 15.35
C VAL A 33 12.65 7.09 14.21
N TRP A 34 11.37 6.91 14.53
CA TRP A 34 10.30 6.82 13.53
C TRP A 34 10.17 8.12 12.75
N SER A 35 10.13 9.26 13.45
CA SER A 35 10.09 10.59 12.84
C SER A 35 11.33 10.85 11.98
N LEU A 36 12.51 10.41 12.42
CA LEU A 36 13.73 10.55 11.63
C LEU A 36 13.69 9.72 10.35
N LEU A 37 13.23 8.46 10.41
CA LEU A 37 13.11 7.62 9.22
C LEU A 37 12.08 8.17 8.23
N GLU A 38 10.93 8.65 8.72
CA GLU A 38 9.93 9.31 7.88
C GLU A 38 10.46 10.58 7.23
N THR A 39 11.15 11.44 8.00
CA THR A 39 11.78 12.67 7.48
C THR A 39 12.87 12.35 6.46
N ALA A 40 13.75 11.39 6.75
CA ALA A 40 14.76 10.92 5.79
C ALA A 40 14.12 10.35 4.52
N SER A 41 13.00 9.65 4.65
CA SER A 41 12.22 9.13 3.52
C SER A 41 11.57 10.25 2.68
N ALA A 42 11.08 11.31 3.33
CA ALA A 42 10.54 12.49 2.66
C ALA A 42 11.61 13.26 1.88
N GLU A 43 12.77 13.45 2.50
CA GLU A 43 13.89 14.24 1.97
C GLU A 43 14.80 13.47 1.01
N ASN A 44 14.45 12.21 0.70
CA ASN A 44 15.23 11.30 -0.15
C ASN A 44 16.66 11.05 0.36
N ARG A 45 16.85 11.01 1.68
CA ARG A 45 18.14 10.74 2.33
C ARG A 45 18.38 9.25 2.44
N LEU A 46 18.69 8.61 1.31
CA LEU A 46 18.86 7.15 1.20
C LEU A 46 19.93 6.61 2.15
N ASP A 47 21.05 7.31 2.30
CA ASP A 47 22.14 6.90 3.20
C ASP A 47 21.66 6.83 4.66
N THR A 48 20.96 7.87 5.15
CA THR A 48 20.35 7.89 6.48
C THR A 48 19.34 6.75 6.66
N VAL A 49 18.49 6.49 5.65
CA VAL A 49 17.54 5.37 5.69
C VAL A 49 18.26 4.03 5.83
N GLN A 50 19.32 3.81 5.07
CA GLN A 50 20.12 2.59 5.12
C GLN A 50 20.81 2.42 6.47
N GLU A 51 21.38 3.49 7.02
CA GLU A 51 21.98 3.49 8.35
C GLU A 51 20.97 3.10 9.43
N ILE A 52 19.78 3.73 9.42
CA ILE A 52 18.68 3.41 10.36
C ILE A 52 18.32 1.93 10.27
N ILE A 53 18.09 1.40 9.07
CA ILE A 53 17.76 -0.02 8.85
C ILE A 53 18.85 -0.94 9.39
N GLN A 54 20.14 -0.58 9.22
CA GLN A 54 21.28 -1.37 9.70
C GLN A 54 21.42 -1.42 11.21
N LEU A 55 20.73 -0.55 11.97
CA LEU A 55 20.80 -0.56 13.43
C LEU A 55 20.27 -1.86 14.07
N LYS A 56 19.81 -2.85 13.29
CA LYS A 56 19.60 -4.30 13.61
C LYS A 56 18.77 -4.63 14.86
N LYS A 57 18.27 -3.62 15.56
CA LYS A 57 17.44 -3.71 16.77
C LYS A 57 16.01 -3.24 16.52
N LEU A 58 15.71 -2.73 15.33
CA LEU A 58 14.41 -2.15 15.01
C LEU A 58 13.31 -3.22 15.12
N ARG A 59 12.15 -2.79 15.64
CA ARG A 59 10.90 -3.56 15.72
C ARG A 59 10.56 -4.23 14.38
N PRO A 60 9.57 -5.16 14.34
CA PRO A 60 9.06 -5.67 13.07
C PRO A 60 8.80 -4.52 12.09
N LEU A 61 9.37 -4.59 10.89
CA LEU A 61 9.40 -3.47 9.94
C LEU A 61 8.02 -2.91 9.58
N GLY A 62 6.92 -3.61 9.88
CA GLY A 62 5.55 -3.12 9.68
C GLY A 62 5.26 -1.73 10.27
N PHE A 63 5.99 -1.29 11.30
CA PHE A 63 5.88 0.07 11.84
C PHE A 63 6.42 1.16 10.89
N PHE A 64 7.25 0.82 9.90
CA PHE A 64 7.82 1.77 8.92
C PHE A 64 6.95 1.97 7.68
N THR A 65 5.69 1.51 7.72
CA THR A 65 4.74 1.72 6.61
C THR A 65 4.57 3.21 6.30
N ALA A 66 4.54 4.08 7.32
CA ALA A 66 4.42 5.54 7.13
C ALA A 66 5.59 6.11 6.32
N SER A 67 6.83 5.72 6.64
CA SER A 67 8.02 6.14 5.91
C SER A 67 7.99 5.70 4.45
N ALA A 68 7.52 4.48 4.17
CA ALA A 68 7.37 3.98 2.80
C ALA A 68 6.26 4.71 2.03
N ILE A 69 5.14 5.06 2.69
CA ILE A 69 4.06 5.87 2.10
C ILE A 69 4.61 7.24 1.68
N VAL A 70 5.30 7.92 2.60
CA VAL A 70 5.89 9.24 2.32
C VAL A 70 6.95 9.15 1.22
N ALA A 71 7.72 8.07 1.14
CA ALA A 71 8.64 7.84 0.03
C ALA A 71 7.90 7.67 -1.31
N ILE A 72 6.76 6.96 -1.35
CA ILE A 72 5.95 6.84 -2.58
C ILE A 72 5.39 8.20 -3.00
N ASP A 73 4.84 8.96 -2.06
CA ASP A 73 4.25 10.28 -2.31
C ASP A 73 5.29 11.28 -2.86
N ASN A 74 6.56 11.12 -2.46
CA ASN A 74 7.69 11.93 -2.94
C ASN A 74 8.49 11.29 -4.10
N ASP A 75 8.04 10.17 -4.65
CA ASP A 75 8.70 9.47 -5.77
C ASP A 75 10.11 8.92 -5.47
N ASN A 76 10.37 8.58 -4.21
CA ASN A 76 11.66 8.07 -3.73
C ASN A 76 11.72 6.53 -3.82
N ALA A 77 11.67 6.00 -5.05
CA ALA A 77 11.60 4.55 -5.30
C ALA A 77 12.76 3.72 -4.73
N ASP A 78 13.97 4.28 -4.63
CA ASP A 78 15.13 3.59 -4.04
C ASP A 78 14.95 3.36 -2.54
N ILE A 79 14.33 4.31 -1.84
CA ILE A 79 13.99 4.19 -0.41
C ILE A 79 12.89 3.14 -0.24
N VAL A 80 11.86 3.15 -1.07
CA VAL A 80 10.81 2.11 -1.07
C VAL A 80 11.43 0.72 -1.27
N THR A 81 12.30 0.58 -2.27
CA THR A 81 13.03 -0.68 -2.53
C THR A 81 13.85 -1.13 -1.32
N THR A 82 14.56 -0.19 -0.68
CA THR A 82 15.41 -0.47 0.47
C THR A 82 14.58 -0.95 1.67
N LEU A 83 13.45 -0.29 1.97
CA LEU A 83 12.56 -0.68 3.05
C LEU A 83 11.94 -2.06 2.82
N LEU A 84 11.50 -2.36 1.61
CA LEU A 84 10.95 -3.67 1.25
C LEU A 84 12.01 -4.77 1.30
N ALA A 85 13.22 -4.52 0.79
CA ALA A 85 14.34 -5.45 0.87
C ALA A 85 14.78 -5.73 2.32
N ALA A 86 14.56 -4.78 3.23
CA ALA A 86 14.77 -4.95 4.65
C ALA A 86 13.66 -5.78 5.34
N GLY A 87 12.59 -6.13 4.63
CA GLY A 87 11.49 -6.97 5.12
C GLY A 87 10.23 -6.21 5.53
N LEU A 88 10.06 -4.95 5.13
CA LEU A 88 8.78 -4.24 5.28
C LEU A 88 7.70 -5.00 4.51
N PRO A 89 6.62 -5.47 5.16
CA PRO A 89 5.53 -6.14 4.44
C PRO A 89 4.76 -5.13 3.59
N VAL A 90 4.44 -5.51 2.36
CA VAL A 90 3.46 -4.79 1.52
C VAL A 90 2.06 -5.05 2.08
N ASN A 91 1.43 -4.01 2.63
CA ASN A 91 0.10 -4.06 3.23
C ASN A 91 -0.91 -3.21 2.43
N GLU A 92 -2.19 -3.25 2.82
CA GLU A 92 -3.25 -2.51 2.11
C GLU A 92 -2.97 -1.00 2.01
N ALA A 93 -2.44 -0.37 3.06
CA ALA A 93 -2.16 1.06 3.05
C ALA A 93 -1.10 1.42 1.99
N LEU A 94 0.00 0.66 1.97
CA LEU A 94 1.07 0.85 0.99
C LEU A 94 0.57 0.61 -0.45
N VAL A 95 -0.26 -0.42 -0.66
CA VAL A 95 -0.86 -0.70 -1.96
C VAL A 95 -1.78 0.44 -2.39
N ARG A 96 -2.67 0.93 -1.51
CA ARG A 96 -3.56 2.06 -1.83
C ARG A 96 -2.79 3.33 -2.18
N THR A 97 -1.73 3.64 -1.45
CA THR A 97 -0.85 4.77 -1.79
C THR A 97 -0.23 4.59 -3.18
N ALA A 98 0.30 3.41 -3.49
CA ALA A 98 0.84 3.11 -4.81
C ALA A 98 -0.22 3.25 -5.92
N LEU A 99 -1.45 2.79 -5.69
CA LEU A 99 -2.55 2.90 -6.67
C LEU A 99 -2.97 4.35 -6.97
N ASN A 100 -2.77 5.27 -6.01
CA ASN A 100 -3.08 6.69 -6.17
C ASN A 100 -1.90 7.49 -6.78
N SER A 101 -0.73 6.86 -6.95
CA SER A 101 0.45 7.50 -7.52
C SER A 101 0.34 7.62 -9.05
N PRO A 102 0.90 8.67 -9.68
CA PRO A 102 1.04 8.69 -11.15
C PRO A 102 1.92 7.54 -11.69
N LYS A 103 2.65 6.84 -10.81
CA LYS A 103 3.53 5.71 -11.14
C LYS A 103 3.01 4.36 -10.64
N THR A 104 1.69 4.19 -10.52
CA THR A 104 1.03 2.94 -10.08
C THR A 104 1.68 1.68 -10.63
N TYR A 105 1.83 1.57 -11.95
CA TYR A 105 2.41 0.40 -12.61
C TYR A 105 3.85 0.09 -12.15
N GLN A 106 4.68 1.13 -12.02
CA GLN A 106 6.07 0.97 -11.58
C GLN A 106 6.14 0.50 -10.12
N TYR A 107 5.32 1.05 -9.24
CA TYR A 107 5.30 0.63 -7.83
C TYR A 107 4.76 -0.78 -7.65
N LEU A 108 3.72 -1.18 -8.38
CA LEU A 108 3.24 -2.56 -8.34
C LEU A 108 4.29 -3.55 -8.86
N GLN A 109 5.01 -3.20 -9.94
CA GLN A 109 6.13 -4.00 -10.43
C GLN A 109 7.26 -4.09 -9.42
N LEU A 110 7.59 -2.99 -8.74
CA LEU A 110 8.60 -2.94 -7.68
C LEU A 110 8.20 -3.87 -6.52
N PHE A 111 6.95 -3.81 -6.06
CA PHE A 111 6.46 -4.70 -5.00
C PHE A 111 6.61 -6.17 -5.38
N VAL A 112 6.18 -6.56 -6.59
CA VAL A 112 6.33 -7.93 -7.09
C VAL A 112 7.81 -8.33 -7.21
N ALA A 113 8.69 -7.43 -7.66
CA ALA A 113 10.13 -7.68 -7.75
C ALA A 113 10.77 -7.92 -6.38
N THR A 114 10.19 -7.36 -5.31
CA THR A 114 10.60 -7.63 -3.91
C THR A 114 9.94 -8.87 -3.29
N GLY A 115 9.18 -9.64 -4.08
CA GLY A 115 8.56 -10.90 -3.66
C GLY A 115 7.14 -10.76 -3.10
N TRP A 116 6.50 -9.59 -3.22
CA TRP A 116 5.09 -9.46 -2.89
C TRP A 116 4.23 -10.29 -3.85
N ASP A 117 3.34 -11.10 -3.29
CA ASP A 117 2.37 -11.87 -4.06
C ASP A 117 1.16 -10.99 -4.40
N VAL A 118 0.93 -10.76 -5.70
CA VAL A 118 -0.21 -9.98 -6.23
C VAL A 118 -1.57 -10.58 -5.84
N ASN A 119 -1.60 -11.89 -5.54
CA ASN A 119 -2.79 -12.61 -5.10
C ASN A 119 -2.90 -12.73 -3.58
N SER A 120 -1.98 -12.11 -2.84
CA SER A 120 -2.08 -12.08 -1.38
C SER A 120 -3.30 -11.29 -0.93
N ARG A 121 -3.93 -11.81 0.12
CA ARG A 121 -5.01 -11.13 0.80
C ARG A 121 -4.47 -9.86 1.46
N LEU A 122 -5.09 -8.72 1.15
CA LEU A 122 -4.70 -7.42 1.72
C LEU A 122 -5.26 -7.26 3.13
N THR A 123 -6.56 -7.53 3.33
CA THR A 123 -7.21 -7.53 4.65
C THR A 123 -8.35 -8.55 4.70
N SER A 124 -9.00 -8.66 5.86
CA SER A 124 -10.20 -9.50 6.03
C SER A 124 -11.36 -9.10 5.11
N HIS A 125 -11.38 -7.87 4.59
CA HIS A 125 -12.43 -7.36 3.69
C HIS A 125 -11.94 -7.20 2.24
N THR A 126 -10.63 -6.99 2.04
CA THR A 126 -10.03 -6.74 0.73
C THR A 126 -9.25 -7.97 0.24
N PRO A 127 -9.79 -8.73 -0.74
CA PRO A 127 -9.21 -10.02 -1.12
C PRO A 127 -7.89 -9.93 -1.90
N SER A 128 -7.66 -8.91 -2.71
CA SER A 128 -6.38 -8.68 -3.40
C SER A 128 -6.34 -7.28 -4.02
N VAL A 129 -5.20 -6.88 -4.59
CA VAL A 129 -5.08 -5.61 -5.35
C VAL A 129 -6.07 -5.52 -6.51
N LEU A 130 -6.43 -6.66 -7.11
CA LEU A 130 -7.40 -6.70 -8.21
C LEU A 130 -8.79 -6.24 -7.74
N ALA A 131 -9.17 -6.54 -6.50
CA ALA A 131 -10.42 -6.06 -5.94
C ALA A 131 -10.42 -4.54 -5.74
N LEU A 132 -9.30 -3.95 -5.34
CA LEU A 132 -9.16 -2.50 -5.22
C LEU A 132 -9.29 -1.80 -6.58
N ALA A 133 -8.64 -2.35 -7.62
CA ALA A 133 -8.77 -1.83 -8.98
C ALA A 133 -10.20 -1.93 -9.50
N ALA A 134 -10.89 -3.04 -9.22
CA ALA A 134 -12.29 -3.24 -9.57
C ALA A 134 -13.23 -2.29 -8.80
N GLU A 135 -12.97 -2.09 -7.49
CA GLU A 135 -13.72 -1.15 -6.64
C GLU A 135 -13.63 0.28 -7.18
N ALA A 136 -12.44 0.70 -7.61
CA ALA A 136 -12.20 2.01 -8.22
C ALA A 136 -12.80 2.15 -9.63
N GLY A 137 -13.23 1.05 -10.26
CA GLY A 137 -13.66 1.04 -11.66
C GLY A 137 -12.53 1.29 -12.65
N ASP A 138 -11.27 1.08 -12.26
CA ASP A 138 -10.10 1.29 -13.12
C ASP A 138 -9.91 0.09 -14.06
N VAL A 139 -10.61 0.15 -15.19
CA VAL A 139 -10.63 -0.91 -16.20
C VAL A 139 -9.24 -1.19 -16.78
N GLU A 140 -8.39 -0.17 -16.92
CA GLU A 140 -7.07 -0.35 -17.52
C GLU A 140 -6.11 -1.02 -16.53
N LEU A 141 -6.15 -0.62 -15.26
CA LEU A 141 -5.40 -1.30 -14.21
C LEU A 141 -5.87 -2.75 -14.04
N VAL A 142 -7.18 -3.01 -14.08
CA VAL A 142 -7.74 -4.38 -14.03
C VAL A 142 -7.19 -5.23 -15.18
N LYS A 143 -7.23 -4.73 -16.43
CA LYS A 143 -6.68 -5.46 -17.58
C LYS A 143 -5.20 -5.75 -17.41
N TRP A 144 -4.43 -4.76 -16.99
CA TRP A 144 -2.99 -4.89 -16.80
C TRP A 144 -2.64 -5.91 -15.70
N LEU A 145 -3.33 -5.87 -14.55
CA LEU A 145 -3.15 -6.85 -13.48
C LEU A 145 -3.42 -8.29 -13.95
N LEU A 146 -4.44 -8.50 -14.77
CA LEU A 146 -4.78 -9.82 -15.33
C LEU A 146 -3.76 -10.30 -16.38
N GLN A 147 -3.31 -9.39 -17.25
CA GLN A 147 -2.47 -9.73 -18.39
C GLN A 147 -1.00 -9.86 -18.00
N GLU A 148 -0.48 -8.88 -17.27
CA GLU A 148 0.95 -8.76 -16.95
C GLU A 148 1.30 -9.46 -15.64
N LEU A 149 0.46 -9.32 -14.61
CA LEU A 149 0.74 -9.91 -13.29
C LEU A 149 -0.02 -11.21 -13.01
N ARG A 150 -0.86 -11.68 -13.94
CA ARG A 150 -1.66 -12.92 -13.79
C ARG A 150 -2.48 -12.95 -12.50
N ALA A 151 -3.04 -11.82 -12.11
CA ALA A 151 -3.88 -11.72 -10.93
C ALA A 151 -5.10 -12.67 -11.03
N ASP A 152 -5.41 -13.36 -9.93
CA ASP A 152 -6.54 -14.28 -9.82
C ASP A 152 -7.81 -13.51 -9.41
N VAL A 153 -8.87 -13.71 -10.19
CA VAL A 153 -10.18 -13.09 -9.99
C VAL A 153 -10.97 -13.72 -8.83
N ASN A 154 -10.52 -14.88 -8.32
CA ASN A 154 -11.23 -15.69 -7.32
C ASN A 154 -10.55 -15.73 -5.95
N VAL A 155 -9.51 -14.93 -5.70
CA VAL A 155 -8.92 -14.84 -4.35
C VAL A 155 -10.00 -14.43 -3.35
N GLU A 156 -10.18 -15.19 -2.27
CA GLU A 156 -11.20 -14.90 -1.26
C GLU A 156 -10.61 -14.17 -0.04
N CYS A 157 -11.32 -13.15 0.45
CA CYS A 157 -11.08 -12.58 1.77
C CYS A 157 -11.85 -13.34 2.87
N ASP A 158 -11.70 -12.97 4.14
CA ASP A 158 -12.44 -13.62 5.24
C ASP A 158 -13.96 -13.42 5.16
N GLN A 159 -14.40 -12.37 4.49
CA GLN A 159 -15.81 -12.10 4.22
C GLN A 159 -16.34 -12.80 2.95
N LEU A 160 -15.58 -13.75 2.39
CA LEU A 160 -15.93 -14.51 1.17
C LEU A 160 -16.15 -13.63 -0.08
N HIS A 161 -15.63 -12.39 -0.07
CA HIS A 161 -15.58 -11.59 -1.28
C HIS A 161 -14.40 -12.02 -2.14
N THR A 162 -14.60 -11.98 -3.45
CA THR A 162 -13.55 -12.10 -4.47
C THR A 162 -13.43 -10.81 -5.27
N PRO A 163 -12.30 -10.57 -5.96
CA PRO A 163 -12.22 -9.46 -6.92
C PRO A 163 -13.38 -9.46 -7.92
N LEU A 164 -13.79 -10.64 -8.38
CA LEU A 164 -14.95 -10.77 -9.26
C LEU A 164 -16.27 -10.36 -8.58
N SER A 165 -16.52 -10.79 -7.34
CA SER A 165 -17.76 -10.42 -6.64
C SER A 165 -17.82 -8.91 -6.35
N VAL A 166 -16.67 -8.29 -6.02
CA VAL A 166 -16.56 -6.84 -5.81
C VAL A 166 -16.90 -6.08 -7.10
N ALA A 167 -16.34 -6.49 -8.25
CA ALA A 167 -16.64 -5.87 -9.54
C ALA A 167 -18.15 -5.92 -9.88
N LEU A 168 -18.81 -7.05 -9.62
CA LEU A 168 -20.25 -7.19 -9.82
C LEU A 168 -21.07 -6.29 -8.88
N GLN A 169 -20.68 -6.18 -7.61
CA GLN A 169 -21.36 -5.28 -6.67
C GLN A 169 -21.27 -3.82 -7.13
N VAL A 170 -20.09 -3.34 -7.53
CA VAL A 170 -19.92 -1.97 -8.00
C VAL A 170 -20.74 -1.68 -9.26
N THR A 171 -20.73 -2.59 -10.24
CA THR A 171 -21.54 -2.43 -11.47
C THR A 171 -23.04 -2.43 -11.19
N THR A 172 -23.52 -3.29 -10.28
CA THR A 172 -24.94 -3.26 -9.86
C THR A 172 -25.31 -1.96 -9.15
N ILE A 173 -24.43 -1.42 -8.29
CA ILE A 173 -24.66 -0.13 -7.62
C ILE A 173 -24.67 1.01 -8.65
N GLN A 174 -23.69 1.07 -9.56
CA GLN A 174 -23.61 2.11 -10.60
C GLN A 174 -24.82 2.09 -11.56
N THR A 175 -25.32 0.90 -11.90
CA THR A 175 -26.50 0.73 -12.76
C THR A 175 -27.83 0.90 -12.02
N SER A 176 -27.84 0.91 -10.69
CA SER A 176 -29.04 1.11 -9.84
C SER A 176 -29.42 2.57 -9.59
N LEU A 177 -28.67 3.54 -10.13
CA LEU A 177 -29.17 4.92 -10.30
C LEU A 177 -30.44 4.90 -11.16
N PRO A 178 -31.53 5.58 -10.78
CA PRO A 178 -32.88 5.13 -11.07
C PRO A 178 -33.19 5.18 -12.57
N TYR A 179 -33.14 4.03 -13.22
CA TYR A 179 -33.92 3.82 -14.44
C TYR A 179 -35.37 3.61 -14.02
N LEU A 180 -36.23 4.48 -14.56
CA LEU A 180 -37.69 4.49 -14.51
C LEU A 180 -38.33 3.10 -14.52
N PRO A 181 -39.51 2.94 -13.88
CA PRO A 181 -40.12 1.64 -13.65
C PRO A 181 -40.33 0.93 -14.99
N ILE A 182 -39.72 -0.25 -15.10
CA ILE A 182 -40.12 -1.24 -16.07
C ILE A 182 -41.53 -1.64 -15.64
N VAL A 183 -42.56 -1.09 -16.26
CA VAL A 183 -43.89 -1.70 -16.26
C VAL A 183 -43.77 -2.84 -17.27
N PRO A 184 -43.71 -4.13 -16.84
CA PRO A 184 -43.76 -5.22 -17.79
C PRO A 184 -45.16 -5.22 -18.40
N ASP A 185 -45.27 -4.74 -19.64
CA ASP A 185 -46.43 -5.05 -20.47
C ASP A 185 -46.37 -6.54 -20.79
N SER A 186 -47.42 -7.29 -20.47
CA SER A 186 -47.90 -8.38 -21.34
C SER A 186 -49.13 -9.13 -20.78
N PRO A 187 -49.94 -9.72 -21.67
CA PRO A 187 -51.37 -9.94 -21.50
C PRO A 187 -51.73 -11.40 -21.19
N LYS A 188 -52.89 -11.66 -20.58
CA LYS A 188 -53.59 -12.94 -20.72
C LYS A 188 -55.11 -12.77 -20.82
N LYS A 189 -55.64 -13.50 -21.81
CA LYS A 189 -57.00 -13.58 -22.35
C LYS A 189 -58.06 -14.16 -21.39
N HIS A 190 -59.31 -13.97 -21.84
CA HIS A 190 -60.55 -14.74 -21.58
C HIS A 190 -61.29 -14.42 -20.29
N ASP A 191 -62.43 -13.73 -20.40
CA ASP A 191 -63.70 -14.43 -20.56
C ASP A 191 -64.81 -13.52 -21.13
N GLN A 192 -65.54 -14.10 -22.08
CA GLN A 192 -66.83 -13.65 -22.62
C GLN A 192 -67.95 -14.03 -21.63
N PRO A 193 -69.13 -13.39 -21.69
CA PRO A 193 -70.10 -13.64 -22.77
C PRO A 193 -70.21 -12.51 -23.80
#